data_AF-A0A520H6J4-F1
#
_entry.id   AF-A0A520H6J4-F1
#
_cell.length_a   1.000
_cell.length_b   1.000
_cell.length_c   1.000
_cell.angle_alpha   90.00
_cell.angle_beta   90.00
_cell.angle_gamma   90.00
#
_symmetry.space_group_name_H-M   'P 1'
#
loop_
_entity.id
_entity.type
_entity.pdbx_description
1 polymer ?
#
loop_
_entity_poly.entity_id
_entity_poly.type
_entity_poly.pdbx_seq_one_letter_code
_entity_poly.pdbx_strand_id
1 'polypeptide(L)'
;MPQPSNFPAFTALSMSTLRHSHFEDAQAIFAGTLFVSLALILFKQVGLLTGGAAGIAFLLHYLTGVGFGKLFFLINLPFYGFAWLRMGREFTLKTFVAISLLSAMTEWSPALFAIERLHPAYAAVLGGLLLGAGCLFLARHRGSLGGATIISLYMQEKHGWRAGKVQMAIDCSIVALAFLVIDPVRVLYSVLAAVVMSVFLAVNHKPGRYVTTI
;
A
#
# COMPACT_ATOMS: atom_id res chain seq x y z
N MET A 1 -7.19 -42.20 50.94
CA MET A 1 -6.17 -41.57 50.07
C MET A 1 -5.48 -42.69 49.31
N PRO A 2 -5.39 -42.59 47.96
CA PRO A 2 -4.38 -41.77 47.28
C PRO A 2 -5.03 -40.75 46.31
N GLN A 3 -4.74 -39.45 46.48
CA GLN A 3 -3.78 -38.62 45.72
C GLN A 3 -4.19 -38.37 44.24
N PRO A 4 -4.60 -37.14 43.87
CA PRO A 4 -4.95 -36.78 42.50
C PRO A 4 -3.69 -36.76 41.62
N SER A 5 -3.77 -37.38 40.45
CA SER A 5 -2.70 -37.37 39.45
C SER A 5 -2.45 -35.95 38.94
N ASN A 6 -1.34 -35.35 39.37
CA ASN A 6 -0.75 -34.14 38.82
C ASN A 6 -0.49 -34.32 37.32
N PHE A 7 -1.33 -33.74 36.48
CA PHE A 7 -0.92 -33.40 35.11
C PHE A 7 0.10 -32.27 35.22
N PRO A 8 1.32 -32.40 34.64
CA PRO A 8 2.23 -31.27 34.56
C PRO A 8 1.54 -30.18 33.73
N ALA A 9 1.34 -29.02 34.36
CA ALA A 9 0.88 -27.82 33.71
C ALA A 9 1.79 -27.56 32.50
N PHE A 10 1.23 -27.69 31.29
CA PHE A 10 1.90 -27.22 30.08
C PHE A 10 2.20 -25.75 30.29
N THR A 11 3.47 -25.48 30.59
CA THR A 11 4.03 -24.16 30.77
C THR A 11 3.64 -23.34 29.55
N ALA A 12 2.81 -22.32 29.76
CA ALA A 12 2.47 -21.36 28.75
C ALA A 12 3.79 -20.81 28.20
N LEU A 13 4.18 -21.27 27.02
CA LEU A 13 5.26 -20.65 26.25
C LEU A 13 4.81 -19.21 26.07
N SER A 14 5.40 -18.29 26.84
CA SER A 14 5.22 -16.87 26.66
C SER A 14 5.70 -16.56 25.24
N MET A 15 4.77 -16.50 24.30
CA MET A 15 5.06 -16.01 22.96
C MET A 15 5.45 -14.55 23.15
N SER A 16 6.75 -14.30 23.27
CA SER A 16 7.29 -12.96 23.14
C SER A 16 6.75 -12.41 21.84
N THR A 17 5.83 -11.44 21.92
CA THR A 17 5.48 -10.62 20.78
C THR A 17 6.79 -9.91 20.42
N LEU A 18 7.53 -10.45 19.45
CA LEU A 18 8.77 -9.83 18.98
C LEU A 18 8.36 -8.47 18.43
N ARG A 19 8.50 -7.44 19.27
CA ARG A 19 8.38 -6.05 18.85
C ARG A 19 9.49 -5.85 17.84
N HIS A 20 9.14 -5.48 16.62
CA HIS A 20 10.13 -5.11 15.62
C HIS A 20 11.02 -4.00 16.16
N SER A 21 12.33 -4.13 15.94
CA SER A 21 13.27 -3.07 16.30
C SER A 21 13.00 -1.84 15.42
N HIS A 22 13.24 -0.64 15.95
CA HIS A 22 13.11 0.60 15.18
C HIS A 22 13.97 0.58 13.89
N PHE A 23 15.07 -0.18 13.89
CA PHE A 23 15.90 -0.39 12.70
C PHE A 23 15.22 -1.27 11.65
N GLU A 24 14.53 -2.34 12.06
CA GLU A 24 13.78 -3.22 11.15
C GLU A 24 12.62 -2.45 10.50
N ASP A 25 11.93 -1.61 11.29
CA ASP A 25 10.88 -0.73 10.79
C ASP A 25 11.42 0.25 9.75
N ALA A 26 12.55 0.91 10.04
CA ALA A 26 13.17 1.86 9.12
C ALA A 26 13.59 1.19 7.80
N GLN A 27 14.23 0.02 7.89
CA GLN A 27 14.63 -0.76 6.72
C GLN A 27 13.42 -1.20 5.90
N ALA A 28 12.36 -1.68 6.54
CA ALA A 28 11.15 -2.12 5.85
C ALA A 28 10.40 -0.96 5.18
N ILE A 29 10.33 0.21 5.83
CA ILE A 29 9.76 1.42 5.23
C ILE A 29 10.57 1.86 4.02
N PHE A 30 11.90 1.90 4.14
CA PHE A 30 12.78 2.27 3.03
C PHE A 30 12.66 1.29 1.86
N ALA A 31 12.79 -0.02 2.11
CA ALA A 31 12.69 -1.03 1.06
C ALA A 31 11.29 -1.07 0.43
N GLY A 32 10.23 -0.97 1.25
CA GLY A 32 8.85 -0.97 0.80
C GLY A 32 8.53 0.22 -0.10
N THR A 33 8.94 1.42 0.32
CA THR A 33 8.79 2.65 -0.49
C THR A 33 9.65 2.64 -1.75
N LEU A 34 10.85 2.03 -1.72
CA LEU A 34 11.69 1.85 -2.90
C LEU A 34 11.02 0.94 -3.95
N PHE A 35 10.45 -0.19 -3.54
CA PHE A 35 9.74 -1.07 -4.47
C PHE A 35 8.50 -0.39 -5.06
N VAL A 36 7.73 0.31 -4.22
CA VAL A 36 6.56 1.05 -4.66
C VAL A 36 6.97 2.20 -5.59
N SER A 37 8.02 2.95 -5.27
CA SER A 37 8.46 4.07 -6.11
C SER A 37 8.86 3.59 -7.50
N LEU A 38 9.62 2.50 -7.59
CA LEU A 38 9.98 1.89 -8.85
C LEU A 38 8.74 1.45 -9.66
N ALA A 39 7.77 0.81 -9.00
CA ALA A 39 6.50 0.46 -9.65
C ALA A 39 5.77 1.68 -10.22
N LEU A 40 5.67 2.76 -9.44
CA LEU A 40 4.99 3.99 -9.89
C LEU A 40 5.74 4.69 -11.02
N ILE A 41 7.08 4.66 -11.02
CA ILE A 41 7.90 5.20 -12.11
C ILE A 41 7.64 4.42 -13.41
N LEU A 42 7.60 3.08 -13.34
CA LEU A 42 7.26 2.23 -14.48
C LEU A 42 5.85 2.54 -14.99
N PHE A 43 4.86 2.66 -14.10
CA PHE A 43 3.49 3.00 -14.48
C PHE A 43 3.39 4.37 -15.15
N LYS A 44 4.05 5.38 -14.59
CA LYS A 44 4.12 6.72 -15.17
C LYS A 44 4.65 6.69 -16.61
N GLN A 45 5.71 5.92 -16.85
CA GLN A 45 6.36 5.85 -18.16
C GLN A 45 5.45 5.32 -19.27
N VAL A 46 4.59 4.36 -18.95
CA VAL A 46 3.63 3.75 -19.90
C VAL A 46 2.21 4.30 -19.78
N GLY A 47 1.99 5.29 -18.92
CA GLY A 47 0.67 5.91 -18.70
C GLY A 47 -0.34 5.00 -18.00
N LEU A 48 0.13 4.11 -17.13
CA LEU A 48 -0.70 3.24 -16.29
C LEU A 48 -1.10 3.96 -15.00
N LEU A 49 -2.09 3.38 -14.32
CA LEU A 49 -2.62 3.86 -13.05
C LEU A 49 -2.63 2.74 -12.03
N THR A 50 -2.77 3.14 -10.78
CA THR A 50 -3.04 2.24 -9.66
C THR A 50 -4.33 2.68 -8.95
N GLY A 51 -4.82 1.87 -8.02
CA GLY A 51 -5.92 2.25 -7.14
C GLY A 51 -5.52 3.24 -6.04
N GLY A 52 -6.52 3.66 -5.27
CA GLY A 52 -6.42 4.52 -4.10
C GLY A 52 -5.83 5.92 -4.34
N ALA A 53 -5.16 6.47 -3.32
CA ALA A 53 -4.62 7.83 -3.36
C ALA A 53 -3.60 8.04 -4.49
N ALA A 54 -2.81 7.01 -4.81
CA ALA A 54 -1.85 7.05 -5.91
C ALA A 54 -2.56 7.09 -7.28
N GLY A 55 -3.70 6.43 -7.43
CA GLY A 55 -4.53 6.52 -8.64
C GLY A 55 -5.06 7.93 -8.89
N ILE A 56 -5.60 8.56 -7.85
CA ILE A 56 -6.06 9.95 -7.90
C ILE A 56 -4.89 10.88 -8.27
N ALA A 57 -3.72 10.66 -7.66
CA ALA A 57 -2.52 11.43 -7.98
C ALA A 57 -2.08 11.26 -9.46
N PHE A 58 -2.17 10.05 -10.02
CA PHE A 58 -1.91 9.82 -11.45
C PHE A 58 -2.91 10.51 -12.35
N LEU A 59 -4.21 10.43 -12.05
CA LEU A 59 -5.24 11.12 -12.84
C LEU A 59 -4.99 12.63 -12.88
N LEU A 60 -4.73 13.24 -11.73
CA LEU A 60 -4.39 14.66 -11.66
C LEU A 60 -3.08 14.97 -12.38
N HIS A 61 -2.08 14.09 -12.29
CA HIS A 61 -0.82 14.26 -13.01
C HIS A 61 -1.04 14.28 -14.53
N TYR A 62 -1.85 13.36 -15.05
CA TYR A 62 -2.14 13.28 -16.49
C TYR A 62 -3.02 14.43 -16.98
N LEU A 63 -3.88 14.99 -16.13
CA LEU A 63 -4.72 16.15 -16.46
C LEU A 63 -3.98 17.49 -16.38
N THR A 64 -3.10 17.66 -15.39
CA THR A 64 -2.50 18.97 -15.06
C THR A 64 -1.03 19.08 -15.45
N GLY A 65 -0.35 17.97 -15.67
CA GLY A 65 1.11 17.90 -15.87
C GLY A 65 1.95 18.15 -14.61
N VAL A 66 1.34 18.47 -13.47
CA VAL A 66 2.05 18.72 -12.20
C VAL A 66 2.72 17.43 -11.72
N GLY A 67 3.95 17.52 -11.19
CA GLY A 67 4.71 16.37 -10.70
C GLY A 67 3.92 15.43 -9.79
N PHE A 68 3.94 14.14 -10.11
CA PHE A 68 3.22 13.10 -9.36
C PHE A 68 3.54 13.13 -7.86
N GLY A 69 4.82 13.30 -7.49
CA GLY A 69 5.25 13.29 -6.09
C GLY A 69 4.58 14.41 -5.28
N LYS A 70 4.44 15.60 -5.87
CA LYS A 70 3.77 16.75 -5.24
C LYS A 70 2.27 16.49 -5.06
N LEU A 71 1.60 16.00 -6.10
CA LEU A 71 0.17 15.67 -6.04
C LEU A 71 -0.12 14.57 -5.02
N PHE A 72 0.70 13.52 -5.02
CA PHE A 72 0.56 12.41 -4.08
C PHE A 72 0.73 12.87 -2.63
N PHE A 73 1.70 13.76 -2.35
CA PHE A 73 1.89 14.31 -1.02
C PHE A 73 0.69 15.18 -0.58
N LEU A 74 0.21 16.06 -1.47
CA LEU A 74 -0.89 16.98 -1.20
C LEU A 74 -2.21 16.24 -0.96
N ILE A 75 -2.52 15.22 -1.78
CA ILE A 75 -3.69 14.34 -1.58
C ILE A 75 -3.62 13.63 -0.23
N ASN A 76 -2.42 13.30 0.25
CA ASN A 76 -2.23 12.60 1.52
C ASN A 76 -2.31 13.48 2.78
N LEU A 77 -2.18 14.80 2.66
CA LEU A 77 -2.30 15.74 3.79
C LEU A 77 -3.56 15.57 4.65
N PRO A 78 -4.80 15.55 4.08
CA PRO A 78 -6.01 15.36 4.88
C PRO A 78 -6.02 13.99 5.58
N PHE A 79 -5.41 12.97 4.97
CA PHE A 79 -5.33 11.63 5.52
C PHE A 79 -4.36 11.52 6.70
N TYR A 80 -3.32 12.37 6.78
CA TYR A 80 -2.44 12.41 7.96
C TYR A 80 -3.16 12.92 9.19
N GLY A 81 -3.90 14.03 9.06
CA GLY A 81 -4.68 14.57 10.16
C GLY A 81 -5.70 13.54 10.66
N PHE A 82 -6.33 12.84 9.72
CA PHE A 82 -7.27 11.77 10.02
C PHE A 82 -6.61 10.55 10.71
N ALA A 83 -5.47 10.09 10.18
CA ALA A 83 -4.73 8.97 10.76
C ALA A 83 -4.22 9.28 12.17
N TRP A 84 -3.77 10.52 12.42
CA TRP A 84 -3.30 10.95 13.74
C TRP A 84 -4.37 10.82 14.81
N LEU A 85 -5.62 11.18 14.46
CA LEU A 85 -6.76 11.14 15.36
C LEU A 85 -7.28 9.72 15.63
N ARG A 86 -7.09 8.78 14.70
CA ARG A 86 -7.77 7.46 14.73
C ARG A 86 -6.83 6.27 14.86
N MET A 87 -5.73 6.25 14.11
CA MET A 87 -4.84 5.10 14.01
C MET A 87 -3.66 5.15 14.99
N GLY A 88 -3.46 6.30 15.63
CA GLY A 88 -2.39 6.53 16.60
C GLY A 88 -1.15 7.19 15.98
N ARG A 89 -0.31 7.72 16.86
CA ARG A 89 0.84 8.57 16.50
C ARG A 89 1.93 7.78 15.75
N GLU A 90 2.19 6.54 16.16
CA GLU A 90 3.23 5.69 15.56
C GLU A 90 2.90 5.33 14.10
N PHE A 91 1.69 4.83 13.84
CA PHE A 91 1.23 4.51 12.48
C PHE A 91 1.27 5.74 11.57
N THR A 92 0.84 6.89 12.11
CA THR A 92 0.80 8.14 11.34
C THR A 92 2.19 8.63 10.99
N LEU A 93 3.14 8.58 11.93
CA LEU A 93 4.53 8.97 11.67
C LEU A 93 5.17 8.05 10.63
N LYS A 94 5.02 6.73 10.76
CA LYS A 94 5.52 5.75 9.78
C LYS A 94 4.94 5.97 8.38
N THR A 95 3.63 6.20 8.30
CA THR A 95 2.90 6.47 7.05
C THR A 95 3.33 7.81 6.43
N PHE A 96 3.50 8.85 7.26
CA PHE A 96 4.00 10.15 6.81
C PHE A 96 5.41 10.05 6.23
N VAL A 97 6.32 9.35 6.92
CA VAL A 97 7.69 9.11 6.42
C VAL A 97 7.64 8.30 5.12
N ALA A 98 6.81 7.25 5.05
CA ALA A 98 6.70 6.42 3.86
C ALA A 98 6.21 7.21 2.63
N ILE A 99 5.17 8.03 2.79
CA ILE A 99 4.64 8.84 1.69
C ILE A 99 5.61 9.97 1.32
N SER A 100 6.24 10.63 2.30
CA SER A 100 7.24 11.65 2.04
C SER A 100 8.41 11.09 1.22
N LEU A 101 8.91 9.92 1.62
CA LEU A 101 10.00 9.23 0.93
C LEU A 101 9.58 8.79 -0.47
N LEU A 102 8.38 8.23 -0.62
CA LEU A 102 7.84 7.84 -1.91
C LEU A 102 7.65 9.04 -2.86
N SER A 103 7.11 10.16 -2.37
CA SER A 103 6.99 11.40 -3.12
C SER A 103 8.35 11.95 -3.55
N ALA A 104 9.34 11.97 -2.66
CA ALA A 104 10.69 12.41 -2.98
C ALA A 104 11.37 11.52 -4.03
N MET A 105 11.29 10.19 -3.85
CA MET A 105 11.86 9.22 -4.79
C MET A 105 11.24 9.34 -6.18
N THR A 106 9.91 9.48 -6.27
CA THR A 106 9.23 9.60 -7.56
C THR A 106 9.48 10.95 -8.24
N GLU A 107 9.61 12.05 -7.49
CA GLU A 107 9.93 13.38 -8.02
C GLU A 107 11.39 13.46 -8.51
N TRP A 108 12.35 12.87 -7.79
CA TRP A 108 13.77 12.87 -8.17
C TRP A 108 14.15 11.79 -9.18
N SER A 109 13.32 10.77 -9.38
CA SER A 109 13.58 9.70 -10.34
C SER A 109 14.03 10.15 -11.74
N PRO A 110 13.46 11.20 -12.37
CA PRO A 110 13.86 11.60 -13.72
C PRO A 110 15.29 12.14 -13.79
N ALA A 111 15.84 12.61 -12.66
CA ALA A 111 17.23 13.06 -12.58
C ALA A 111 18.22 11.92 -12.33
N LEU A 112 17.73 10.75 -11.91
CA LEU A 112 18.56 9.58 -11.59
C LEU A 112 18.69 8.63 -12.78
N PHE A 113 17.59 8.37 -13.49
CA PHE A 113 17.58 7.51 -14.68
C PHE A 113 16.39 7.81 -15.58
N ALA A 114 16.53 7.49 -16.87
CA ALA A 114 15.47 7.57 -17.85
C ALA A 114 15.23 6.19 -18.47
N ILE A 115 13.95 5.85 -18.68
CA ILE A 115 13.56 4.60 -19.34
C ILE A 115 13.13 4.94 -20.76
N GLU A 116 13.97 4.69 -21.76
CA GLU A 116 13.66 5.05 -23.14
C GLU A 116 12.53 4.22 -23.75
N ARG A 117 12.51 2.91 -23.47
CA ARG A 117 11.50 1.98 -24.00
C ARG A 117 11.01 1.05 -22.90
N LEU A 118 9.69 0.96 -22.77
CA LEU A 118 9.04 0.05 -21.85
C LEU A 118 7.70 -0.38 -22.43
N HIS A 119 7.48 -1.69 -22.52
CA HIS A 119 6.20 -2.23 -23.01
C HIS A 119 5.15 -2.19 -21.88
N PRO A 120 3.92 -1.68 -22.10
CA PRO A 120 2.89 -1.56 -21.07
C PRO A 120 2.56 -2.88 -20.36
N ALA A 121 2.53 -4.00 -21.08
CA ALA A 121 2.31 -5.32 -20.49
C ALA A 121 3.40 -5.73 -19.48
N TYR A 122 4.67 -5.47 -19.82
CA TYR A 122 5.80 -5.78 -18.94
C TYR A 122 5.79 -4.87 -17.72
N ALA A 123 5.52 -3.58 -17.92
CA ALA A 123 5.35 -2.61 -16.84
C ALA A 123 4.20 -3.01 -15.89
N ALA A 124 3.07 -3.49 -16.43
CA ALA A 124 1.94 -3.93 -15.64
C ALA A 124 2.28 -5.12 -14.73
N VAL A 125 2.94 -6.15 -15.28
CA VAL A 125 3.30 -7.35 -14.50
C VAL A 125 4.41 -7.03 -13.49
N LEU A 126 5.51 -6.45 -13.94
CA LEU A 126 6.64 -6.12 -13.06
C LEU A 126 6.23 -5.10 -12.00
N GLY A 127 5.58 -4.01 -12.41
CA GLY A 127 5.11 -2.97 -11.51
C GLY A 127 4.05 -3.48 -10.55
N GLY A 128 3.13 -4.37 -10.98
CA GLY A 128 2.15 -5.02 -10.11
C GLY A 128 2.81 -5.87 -9.01
N LEU A 129 3.84 -6.66 -9.35
CA LEU A 129 4.60 -7.45 -8.38
C LEU A 129 5.38 -6.55 -7.40
N LEU A 130 6.07 -5.53 -7.91
CA LEU A 130 6.82 -4.57 -7.09
C LEU A 130 5.91 -3.80 -6.14
N LEU A 131 4.76 -3.33 -6.63
CA LEU A 131 3.76 -2.64 -5.84
C LEU A 131 3.18 -3.56 -4.76
N GLY A 132 2.87 -4.82 -5.11
CA GLY A 132 2.41 -5.83 -4.15
C GLY A 132 3.44 -6.14 -3.06
N ALA A 133 4.70 -6.32 -3.43
CA ALA A 133 5.80 -6.56 -2.50
C ALA A 133 6.03 -5.37 -1.56
N GLY A 134 6.12 -4.15 -2.11
CA GLY A 134 6.32 -2.95 -1.30
C GLY A 134 5.16 -2.67 -0.36
N CYS A 135 3.91 -2.84 -0.82
CA CYS A 135 2.73 -2.76 0.05
C CYS A 135 2.75 -3.80 1.17
N LEU A 136 3.22 -5.03 0.90
CA LEU A 136 3.33 -6.08 1.92
C LEU A 136 4.40 -5.76 2.97
N PHE A 137 5.55 -5.22 2.57
CA PHE A 137 6.59 -4.76 3.50
C PHE A 137 6.05 -3.66 4.43
N LEU A 138 5.38 -2.65 3.87
CA LEU A 138 4.80 -1.57 4.65
C LEU A 138 3.70 -2.07 5.61
N ALA A 139 2.81 -2.94 5.12
CA ALA A 139 1.73 -3.49 5.92
C ALA A 139 2.24 -4.30 7.12
N ARG A 140 3.33 -5.08 6.96
CA ARG A 140 3.94 -5.86 8.05
C ARG A 140 4.46 -5.00 9.19
N HIS A 141 4.95 -3.80 8.89
CA HIS A 141 5.52 -2.87 9.87
C HIS A 141 4.54 -1.76 10.30
N ARG A 142 3.22 -1.97 10.06
CA ARG A 142 2.15 -1.01 10.35
C ARG A 142 2.37 0.35 9.68
N GLY A 143 2.87 0.35 8.46
CA GLY A 143 2.92 1.51 7.57
C GLY A 143 1.88 1.40 6.47
N SER A 144 1.48 2.55 5.91
CA SER A 144 0.60 2.61 4.75
C SER A 144 1.11 3.64 3.74
N LEU A 145 0.60 3.55 2.52
CA LEU A 145 0.77 4.55 1.48
C LEU A 145 -0.41 5.54 1.43
N GLY A 146 -1.25 5.51 2.47
CA GLY A 146 -2.24 6.55 2.74
C GLY A 146 -3.61 6.32 2.13
N GLY A 147 -4.20 7.40 1.62
CA GLY A 147 -5.62 7.75 1.75
C GLY A 147 -6.68 6.66 1.67
N ALA A 148 -6.71 5.86 0.62
CA ALA A 148 -7.77 4.86 0.43
C ALA A 148 -7.73 3.74 1.49
N THR A 149 -6.53 3.31 1.88
CA THR A 149 -6.34 2.30 2.93
C THR A 149 -6.75 2.84 4.29
N ILE A 150 -6.46 4.11 4.57
CA ILE A 150 -6.86 4.76 5.83
C ILE A 150 -8.39 4.90 5.91
N ILE A 151 -9.03 5.33 4.81
CA ILE A 151 -10.49 5.43 4.73
C ILE A 151 -11.14 4.06 4.94
N SER A 152 -10.66 3.04 4.22
CA SER A 152 -11.26 1.70 4.26
C SER A 152 -11.13 1.05 5.64
N LEU A 153 -9.98 1.20 6.29
CA LEU A 153 -9.76 0.69 7.64
C LEU A 153 -10.61 1.44 8.67
N TYR A 154 -10.75 2.75 8.53
CA TYR A 154 -11.65 3.52 9.39
C TYR A 154 -13.12 3.14 9.20
N MET A 155 -13.58 2.92 7.97
CA MET A 155 -14.96 2.50 7.72
C MET A 155 -15.23 1.09 8.28
N GLN A 156 -14.21 0.25 8.32
CA GLN A 156 -14.28 -1.03 9.02
C GLN A 156 -14.44 -0.85 10.53
N GLU A 157 -13.64 0.00 11.16
CA GLU A 157 -13.72 0.24 12.60
C GLU A 157 -15.03 0.94 13.02
N LYS A 158 -15.50 1.92 12.24
CA LYS A 158 -16.68 2.72 12.59
C LYS A 158 -18.01 2.06 12.21
N HIS A 159 -18.09 1.44 11.03
CA HIS A 159 -19.35 0.92 10.49
C HIS A 159 -19.38 -0.62 10.40
N GLY A 160 -18.30 -1.32 10.79
CA GLY A 160 -18.21 -2.77 10.67
C GLY A 160 -18.09 -3.28 9.22
N TRP A 161 -17.82 -2.39 8.27
CA TRP A 161 -17.74 -2.76 6.85
C TRP A 161 -16.43 -3.50 6.56
N ARG A 162 -16.43 -4.43 5.61
CA ARG A 162 -15.18 -5.11 5.22
C ARG A 162 -14.30 -4.08 4.50
N ALA A 163 -13.12 -3.76 5.03
CA ALA A 163 -12.20 -2.77 4.43
C ALA A 163 -11.94 -3.05 2.94
N GLY A 164 -11.79 -4.32 2.56
CA GLY A 164 -11.64 -4.72 1.16
C GLY A 164 -12.79 -4.28 0.23
N LYS A 165 -14.04 -4.26 0.70
CA LYS A 165 -15.19 -3.79 -0.10
C LYS A 165 -15.12 -2.27 -0.33
N VAL A 166 -14.74 -1.52 0.70
CA VAL A 166 -14.59 -0.06 0.61
C VAL A 166 -13.43 0.30 -0.31
N GLN A 167 -12.32 -0.41 -0.18
CA GLN A 167 -11.16 -0.26 -1.06
C GLN A 167 -11.54 -0.57 -2.52
N MET A 168 -12.24 -1.68 -2.78
CA MET A 168 -12.73 -2.01 -4.13
C MET A 168 -13.66 -0.94 -4.68
N ALA A 169 -14.54 -0.35 -3.87
CA ALA A 169 -15.42 0.72 -4.32
C ALA A 169 -14.63 1.98 -4.74
N ILE A 170 -13.62 2.36 -3.95
CA ILE A 170 -12.70 3.46 -4.27
C ILE A 170 -11.95 3.16 -5.57
N ASP A 171 -11.37 1.97 -5.69
CA ASP A 171 -10.58 1.58 -6.85
C ASP A 171 -11.42 1.49 -8.13
N CYS A 172 -12.64 0.94 -8.06
CA CYS A 172 -13.59 0.95 -9.17
C CYS A 172 -13.97 2.37 -9.60
N SER A 173 -14.15 3.29 -8.65
CA SER A 173 -14.46 4.70 -8.95
C SER A 173 -13.30 5.36 -9.69
N ILE A 174 -12.06 5.09 -9.28
CA ILE A 174 -10.86 5.60 -9.94
C ILE A 174 -10.71 5.03 -11.35
N VAL A 175 -10.93 3.72 -11.52
CA VAL A 175 -10.88 3.08 -12.85
C VAL A 175 -11.95 3.63 -13.78
N ALA A 176 -13.18 3.85 -13.28
CA ALA A 176 -14.25 4.47 -14.05
C ALA A 176 -13.88 5.90 -14.50
N LEU A 177 -13.29 6.70 -13.62
CA LEU A 177 -12.77 8.03 -13.98
C LEU A 177 -11.60 7.93 -14.98
N ALA A 178 -10.74 6.92 -14.87
CA ALA A 178 -9.62 6.72 -15.77
C ALA A 178 -10.05 6.44 -17.21
N PHE A 179 -11.16 5.74 -17.44
CA PHE A 179 -11.72 5.54 -18.78
C PHE A 179 -12.14 6.85 -19.48
N LEU A 180 -12.40 7.92 -18.72
CA LEU A 180 -12.76 9.23 -19.29
C LEU A 180 -11.51 10.07 -19.66
N VAL A 181 -10.36 9.77 -19.07
CA VAL A 181 -9.15 10.59 -19.17
C VAL A 181 -8.08 9.92 -20.03
N ILE A 182 -8.05 8.59 -20.08
CA ILE A 182 -6.92 7.80 -20.57
C ILE A 182 -7.40 6.74 -21.55
N ASP A 183 -6.54 6.42 -22.51
CA ASP A 183 -6.81 5.37 -23.50
C ASP A 183 -7.26 4.05 -22.84
N PRO A 184 -8.39 3.46 -23.29
CA PRO A 184 -8.94 2.22 -22.73
C PRO A 184 -7.93 1.07 -22.64
N VAL A 185 -6.97 0.99 -23.57
CA VAL A 185 -5.93 -0.04 -23.58
C VAL A 185 -5.00 0.11 -22.37
N ARG A 186 -4.63 1.35 -22.00
CA ARG A 186 -3.80 1.61 -20.80
C ARG A 186 -4.57 1.32 -19.51
N VAL A 187 -5.88 1.58 -19.52
CA VAL A 187 -6.75 1.21 -18.39
C VAL A 187 -6.78 -0.31 -18.22
N LEU A 188 -6.88 -1.08 -19.31
CA LEU A 188 -6.81 -2.55 -19.25
C LEU A 188 -5.47 -3.05 -18.70
N TYR A 189 -4.34 -2.44 -19.10
CA TYR A 189 -3.04 -2.76 -18.50
C TYR A 189 -2.94 -2.37 -17.02
N SER A 190 -3.61 -1.30 -16.61
CA SER A 190 -3.69 -0.91 -15.19
C SER A 190 -4.51 -1.93 -14.38
N VAL A 191 -5.59 -2.44 -14.95
CA VAL A 191 -6.36 -3.56 -14.36
C VAL A 191 -5.50 -4.82 -14.26
N LEU A 192 -4.72 -5.15 -15.30
CA LEU A 192 -3.77 -6.26 -15.25
C LEU A 192 -2.77 -6.09 -14.10
N ALA A 193 -2.18 -4.90 -13.96
CA ALA A 193 -1.25 -4.59 -12.88
C ALA A 193 -1.90 -4.76 -11.49
N ALA A 194 -3.14 -4.29 -11.33
CA ALA A 194 -3.92 -4.43 -10.11
C ALA A 194 -4.26 -5.90 -9.78
N VAL A 195 -4.57 -6.71 -10.80
CA VAL A 195 -4.79 -8.16 -10.63
C VAL A 195 -3.50 -8.84 -10.19
N VAL A 196 -2.36 -8.55 -10.86
CA VAL A 196 -1.06 -9.12 -10.49
C VAL A 196 -0.68 -8.75 -9.05
N MET A 197 -0.84 -7.48 -8.67
CA MET A 197 -0.65 -7.02 -7.30
C MET A 197 -1.55 -7.77 -6.32
N SER A 198 -2.84 -7.90 -6.66
CA SER A 198 -3.84 -8.55 -5.81
C SER A 198 -3.56 -10.03 -5.61
N VAL A 199 -3.17 -10.75 -6.67
CA VAL A 199 -2.77 -12.16 -6.62
C VAL A 199 -1.50 -12.32 -5.78
N PHE A 200 -0.50 -11.46 -6.00
CA PHE A 200 0.72 -11.48 -5.19
C PHE A 200 0.41 -11.28 -3.71
N LEU A 201 -0.44 -10.30 -3.39
CA LEU A 201 -0.92 -10.09 -2.02
C LEU A 201 -1.69 -11.31 -1.53
N ALA A 202 -2.64 -11.86 -2.26
CA ALA A 202 -3.43 -13.02 -1.81
C ALA A 202 -2.57 -14.26 -1.51
N VAL A 203 -1.53 -14.51 -2.29
CA VAL A 203 -0.62 -15.66 -2.08
C VAL A 203 0.31 -15.42 -0.88
N ASN A 204 0.80 -14.20 -0.70
CA ASN A 204 1.79 -13.86 0.34
C ASN A 204 1.17 -13.37 1.66
N HIS A 205 -0.08 -12.92 1.60
CA HIS A 205 -0.91 -12.52 2.71
C HIS A 205 -1.82 -13.71 3.07
N LYS A 206 -1.34 -14.59 3.95
CA LYS A 206 -2.19 -15.62 4.55
C LYS A 206 -2.96 -15.01 5.73
N PRO A 207 -4.27 -14.73 5.62
CA PRO A 207 -5.09 -14.36 6.79
C PRO A 207 -5.20 -15.61 7.68
N GLY A 208 -4.67 -15.54 8.90
CA GLY A 208 -4.82 -16.66 9.84
C GLY A 208 -3.68 -16.95 10.81
N ARG A 209 -2.50 -16.32 10.69
CA ARG A 209 -1.41 -16.56 11.68
C ARG A 209 -1.41 -15.60 12.88
N TYR A 210 -2.27 -14.57 12.88
CA TYR A 210 -2.41 -13.57 13.95
C TYR A 210 -3.85 -13.06 14.13
N VAL A 211 -4.85 -13.88 13.83
CA VAL A 211 -6.20 -13.67 14.39
C VAL A 211 -6.22 -14.47 15.67
N THR A 212 -5.71 -13.89 16.75
CA THR A 212 -6.14 -14.28 18.08
C THR A 212 -7.61 -13.91 18.13
N THR A 213 -8.47 -14.90 17.93
CA THR A 213 -9.87 -14.82 18.33
C THR A 213 -9.88 -14.35 19.78
N ILE A 214 -10.52 -13.22 20.00
CA ILE A 214 -10.77 -12.60 21.31
C ILE A 214 -11.58 -13.58 22.18
#